data_AF-A0A522U6J9-F1
#
_entry.id   AF-A0A522U6J9-F1
#
_cell.length_a   1.000
_cell.length_b   1.000
_cell.length_c   1.000
_cell.angle_alpha   90.00
_cell.angle_beta   90.00
_cell.angle_gamma   90.00
#
_symmetry.space_group_name_H-M   'P 1'
#
loop_
_entity.id
_entity.type
_entity.pdbx_description
1 polymer ?
#
loop_
_entity_poly.entity_id
_entity_poly.type
_entity_poly.pdbx_seq_one_letter_code
_entity_poly.pdbx_strand_id
1 'polypeptide(L)'
;MGKSYEEVWRGLTGGQQEALQRKLWLAAGGQDTGEEGLATILRDEQKITLVDAIVKLADKRGRCIPIPGMRGRVVDANRNFRLGHLEISTVGILYNLRQFFAPEMKFPSEAEFARRVADLIALAEKDKQTKNLLKGAYWPLCFPQLAVVDYGRSLEEIFLPAVKRSYEAAFPGRNFKNYRADELVEQVTVAAGTRHEMLLAKMAEGPVVGLWFANPLQGFGIHADREQIAAFPESFILSGAIDTATAMVADPQTLCRSYKTPSYVCAANVWYHNSSPYFRADDDKLYFSVGVIDASDFSSGGLLFLG
;
A
#
# COMPACT_ATOMS: atom_id res chain seq x y z
N MET A 1 17.40 -6.26 31.87
CA MET A 1 16.98 -7.66 32.03
C MET A 1 15.55 -7.66 32.53
N GLY A 2 14.61 -8.27 31.80
CA GLY A 2 13.23 -8.41 32.26
C GLY A 2 13.13 -9.50 33.32
N LYS A 3 12.23 -9.33 34.30
CA LYS A 3 11.88 -10.40 35.25
C LYS A 3 11.30 -11.58 34.48
N SER A 4 11.66 -12.79 34.88
CA SER A 4 11.08 -14.02 34.34
C SER A 4 9.59 -14.12 34.66
N TYR A 5 8.83 -14.89 33.88
CA TYR A 5 7.40 -15.13 34.12
C TYR A 5 7.15 -15.63 35.55
N GLU A 6 7.99 -16.54 36.05
CA GLU A 6 7.85 -17.06 37.42
C GLU A 6 8.05 -15.99 38.50
N GLU A 7 9.01 -15.08 38.30
CA GLU A 7 9.26 -13.97 39.24
C GLU A 7 8.13 -12.94 39.22
N VAL A 8 7.53 -12.68 38.06
CA VAL A 8 6.35 -11.81 37.94
C VAL A 8 5.14 -12.48 38.58
N TRP A 9 4.92 -13.76 38.30
CA TRP A 9 3.79 -14.53 38.79
C TRP A 9 3.79 -14.66 40.32
N ARG A 10 4.94 -15.01 40.91
CA ARG A 10 5.11 -15.11 42.37
C ARG A 10 5.01 -13.75 43.08
N GLY A 11 5.16 -12.64 42.35
CA GLY A 11 4.99 -11.29 42.86
C GLY A 11 3.54 -10.80 42.89
N LEU A 12 2.59 -11.56 42.34
CA LEU A 12 1.17 -11.23 42.34
C LEU A 12 0.48 -11.81 43.57
N THR A 13 -0.51 -11.09 44.10
CA THR A 13 -1.43 -11.63 45.12
C THR A 13 -2.35 -12.69 44.51
N GLY A 14 -2.96 -13.55 45.34
CA GLY A 14 -3.90 -14.58 44.86
C GLY A 14 -5.01 -14.00 43.97
N GLY A 15 -5.66 -12.91 44.40
CA GLY A 15 -6.67 -12.23 43.58
C GLY A 15 -6.14 -11.60 42.28
N GLN A 16 -4.86 -11.22 42.22
CA GLN A 16 -4.23 -10.73 40.99
C GLN A 16 -3.92 -11.87 40.02
N GLN A 17 -3.51 -13.03 40.53
CA GLN A 17 -3.30 -14.25 39.75
C GLN A 17 -4.62 -14.71 39.13
N GLU A 18 -5.68 -14.79 39.93
CA GLU A 18 -7.04 -15.15 39.47
C GLU A 18 -7.57 -14.16 38.42
N ALA A 19 -7.40 -12.85 38.64
CA ALA A 19 -7.83 -11.83 37.69
C ALA A 19 -7.06 -11.92 36.36
N LEU A 20 -5.77 -12.24 36.39
CA LEU A 20 -4.95 -12.41 35.19
C LEU A 20 -5.35 -13.68 34.42
N GLN A 21 -5.57 -14.79 35.11
CA GLN A 21 -6.07 -16.04 34.52
C GLN A 21 -7.43 -15.85 33.85
N ARG A 22 -8.36 -15.19 34.55
CA ARG A 22 -9.69 -14.88 34.01
C ARG A 22 -9.61 -14.02 32.75
N LYS A 23 -8.74 -13.00 32.74
CA LYS A 23 -8.54 -12.15 31.55
C LYS A 23 -7.97 -12.94 30.38
N LEU A 24 -7.00 -13.81 30.61
CA LEU A 24 -6.43 -14.68 29.57
C LEU A 24 -7.47 -15.66 29.01
N TRP A 25 -8.29 -16.27 29.87
CA TRP A 25 -9.35 -17.19 29.47
C TRP A 25 -10.46 -16.50 28.65
N LEU A 26 -10.94 -15.34 29.12
CA LEU A 26 -11.93 -14.55 28.38
C LEU A 26 -11.36 -14.09 27.02
N ALA A 27 -10.08 -13.70 26.97
CA ALA A 27 -9.42 -13.33 25.71
C ALA A 27 -9.28 -14.50 24.73
N ALA A 28 -9.27 -15.75 25.22
CA ALA A 28 -9.28 -16.97 24.42
C ALA A 28 -10.69 -17.42 24.00
N GLY A 29 -11.74 -16.65 24.31
CA GLY A 29 -13.13 -16.96 23.95
C GLY A 29 -13.87 -17.85 24.96
N GLY A 30 -13.30 -18.08 26.14
CA GLY A 30 -13.96 -18.81 27.22
C GLY A 30 -15.15 -18.03 27.81
N GLN A 31 -16.21 -18.73 28.25
CA GLN A 31 -17.42 -18.11 28.79
C GLN A 31 -17.56 -18.24 30.32
N ASP A 32 -16.79 -19.13 30.96
CA ASP A 32 -16.86 -19.43 32.40
C ASP A 32 -15.67 -18.89 33.21
N THR A 33 -15.51 -19.33 34.46
CA THR A 33 -14.39 -18.92 35.32
C THR A 33 -13.04 -19.36 34.73
N GLY A 34 -12.02 -18.49 34.82
CA GLY A 34 -10.72 -18.74 34.19
C GLY A 34 -9.96 -19.94 34.74
N GLU A 35 -10.27 -20.38 35.97
CA GLU A 35 -9.64 -21.52 36.62
C GLU A 35 -10.00 -22.86 35.96
N GLU A 36 -11.27 -23.08 35.65
CA GLU A 36 -11.74 -24.34 35.06
C GLU A 36 -11.23 -24.50 33.62
N GLY A 37 -11.20 -23.40 32.85
CA GLY A 37 -10.59 -23.38 31.53
C GLY A 37 -9.08 -23.65 31.54
N LEU A 38 -8.35 -23.13 32.54
CA LEU A 38 -6.95 -23.49 32.74
C LEU A 38 -6.76 -24.96 33.14
N ALA A 39 -7.67 -25.50 33.95
CA ALA A 39 -7.64 -26.89 34.36
C ALA A 39 -7.88 -27.86 33.19
N THR A 40 -8.77 -27.55 32.25
CA THR A 40 -8.98 -28.38 31.03
C THR A 40 -7.75 -28.37 30.12
N ILE A 41 -7.04 -27.24 30.03
CA ILE A 41 -5.77 -27.15 29.28
C ILE A 41 -4.69 -28.01 29.94
N LEU A 42 -4.56 -27.93 31.27
CA LEU A 42 -3.58 -28.73 32.02
C LEU A 42 -3.88 -30.24 31.99
N ARG A 43 -5.14 -30.62 31.75
CA ARG A 43 -5.57 -32.01 31.55
C ARG A 43 -5.47 -32.49 30.09
N ASP A 44 -4.89 -31.69 29.18
CA ASP A 44 -4.82 -31.98 27.74
C ASP A 44 -6.19 -32.13 27.04
N GLU A 45 -7.28 -31.72 27.70
CA GLU A 45 -8.65 -31.77 27.16
C GLU A 45 -8.90 -30.64 26.15
N GLN A 46 -8.09 -29.58 26.20
CA GLN A 46 -8.20 -28.43 25.32
C GLN A 46 -6.81 -27.94 24.89
N LYS A 47 -6.61 -27.75 23.58
CA LYS A 47 -5.35 -27.22 23.04
C LYS A 47 -5.45 -25.71 22.86
N ILE A 48 -4.55 -24.97 23.51
CA ILE A 48 -4.29 -23.56 23.17
C ILE A 48 -3.23 -23.51 22.08
N THR A 49 -3.51 -22.73 21.02
CA THR A 49 -2.47 -22.24 20.12
C THR A 49 -2.22 -20.77 20.43
N LEU A 50 -1.04 -20.45 20.96
CA LEU A 50 -0.61 -19.07 21.13
C LEU A 50 -0.21 -18.54 19.76
N VAL A 51 -1.07 -17.71 19.17
CA VAL A 51 -0.71 -16.89 18.01
C VAL A 51 -0.28 -15.52 18.49
N ASP A 52 0.64 -14.88 17.77
CA ASP A 52 0.97 -13.48 18.02
C ASP A 52 -0.35 -12.69 17.96
N ALA A 53 -0.71 -11.99 19.04
CA ALA A 53 -1.96 -11.20 19.09
C ALA A 53 -2.00 -10.09 18.01
N ILE A 54 -0.87 -9.86 17.33
CA ILE A 54 -0.69 -8.91 16.25
C ILE A 54 -0.06 -9.66 15.08
N VAL A 55 -0.90 -10.10 14.16
CA VAL A 55 -0.46 -10.64 12.87
C VAL A 55 0.27 -9.53 12.12
N LYS A 56 1.57 -9.70 11.88
CA LYS A 56 2.31 -8.77 11.01
C LYS A 56 1.82 -8.93 9.58
N LEU A 57 1.48 -7.83 8.94
CA LEU A 57 1.04 -7.81 7.54
C LEU A 57 2.20 -7.56 6.58
N ALA A 58 3.34 -7.08 7.06
CA ALA A 58 4.55 -6.90 6.28
C ALA A 58 5.78 -7.54 6.94
N ASP A 59 6.63 -8.16 6.12
CA ASP A 59 7.86 -8.81 6.51
C ASP A 59 8.97 -7.81 6.85
N LYS A 60 10.15 -8.30 7.26
CA LYS A 60 11.29 -7.44 7.64
C LYS A 60 11.85 -6.56 6.51
N ARG A 61 11.40 -6.75 5.27
CA ARG A 61 11.80 -5.99 4.07
C ARG A 61 10.66 -5.09 3.54
N GLY A 62 9.52 -5.04 4.24
CA GLY A 62 8.35 -4.28 3.82
C GLY A 62 7.52 -4.94 2.73
N ARG A 63 7.75 -6.23 2.44
CA ARG A 63 6.87 -7.00 1.54
C ARG A 63 5.69 -7.54 2.36
N CYS A 64 4.48 -7.50 1.80
CA CYS A 64 3.30 -8.08 2.42
C CYS A 64 3.47 -9.59 2.66
N ILE A 65 2.96 -10.04 3.81
CA ILE A 65 2.86 -11.46 4.15
C ILE A 65 1.47 -11.92 3.70
N PRO A 66 1.38 -12.90 2.77
CA PRO A 66 0.09 -13.43 2.31
C PRO A 66 -0.75 -13.90 3.50
N ILE A 67 -2.01 -13.49 3.55
CA ILE A 67 -2.92 -13.96 4.60
C ILE A 67 -3.30 -15.44 4.39
N PRO A 68 -3.48 -16.22 5.46
CA PRO A 68 -3.93 -17.61 5.32
C PRO A 68 -5.29 -17.70 4.62
N GLY A 69 -5.42 -18.65 3.69
CA GLY A 69 -6.69 -18.93 3.01
C GLY A 69 -7.02 -18.03 1.81
N MET A 70 -6.07 -17.21 1.33
CA MET A 70 -6.25 -16.47 0.08
C MET A 70 -6.54 -17.42 -1.08
N ARG A 71 -7.47 -17.00 -1.94
CA ARG A 71 -7.79 -17.68 -3.20
C ARG A 71 -7.01 -17.08 -4.36
N GLY A 72 -6.71 -15.78 -4.27
CA GLY A 72 -5.85 -15.10 -5.23
C GLY A 72 -4.46 -15.73 -5.26
N ARG A 73 -3.91 -15.91 -6.47
CA ARG A 73 -2.58 -16.48 -6.64
C ARG A 73 -1.51 -15.51 -6.10
N VAL A 74 -0.51 -16.08 -5.42
CA VAL A 74 0.70 -15.38 -5.00
C VAL A 74 1.91 -16.22 -5.38
N VAL A 75 2.94 -15.57 -5.92
CA VAL A 75 4.24 -16.15 -6.23
C VAL A 75 5.35 -15.41 -5.47
N ASP A 76 6.54 -15.99 -5.42
CA ASP A 76 7.68 -15.33 -4.80
C ASP A 76 8.12 -14.11 -5.60
N ALA A 77 8.48 -13.02 -4.90
CA ALA A 77 8.98 -11.81 -5.53
C ALA A 77 10.38 -12.03 -6.13
N ASN A 78 10.55 -11.59 -7.38
CA ASN A 78 11.81 -11.61 -8.09
C ASN A 78 12.71 -10.46 -7.62
N ARG A 79 13.78 -10.82 -6.91
CA ARG A 79 14.72 -9.85 -6.33
C ARG A 79 15.49 -9.01 -7.37
N ASN A 80 15.46 -9.39 -8.64
CA ASN A 80 16.06 -8.60 -9.71
C ASN A 80 15.20 -7.39 -10.09
N PHE A 81 13.90 -7.42 -9.79
CA PHE A 81 12.99 -6.30 -9.97
C PHE A 81 12.82 -5.60 -8.64
N ARG A 82 13.64 -4.58 -8.40
CA ARG A 82 13.72 -3.90 -7.10
C ARG A 82 13.89 -2.41 -7.29
N LEU A 83 13.36 -1.67 -6.34
CA LEU A 83 13.57 -0.25 -6.22
C LEU A 83 14.84 -0.02 -5.41
N GLY A 84 15.66 0.96 -5.83
CA GLY A 84 16.88 1.32 -5.12
C GLY A 84 16.59 1.93 -3.75
N HIS A 85 17.64 2.12 -2.95
CA HIS A 85 17.52 2.95 -1.75
C HIS A 85 17.22 4.40 -2.18
N LEU A 86 16.17 5.00 -1.62
CA LEU A 86 15.78 6.37 -1.93
C LEU A 86 16.29 7.35 -0.88
N GLU A 87 16.98 8.40 -1.35
CA GLU A 87 17.00 9.68 -0.67
C GLU A 87 15.75 10.46 -1.12
N ILE A 88 14.72 10.45 -0.26
CA ILE A 88 13.43 11.05 -0.58
C ILE A 88 13.47 12.54 -0.25
N SER A 89 13.48 13.40 -1.27
CA SER A 89 13.32 14.85 -1.10
C SER A 89 11.87 15.26 -1.32
N THR A 90 11.17 15.67 -0.26
CA THR A 90 9.80 16.22 -0.37
C THR A 90 9.76 17.48 -1.23
N VAL A 91 10.84 18.29 -1.21
CA VAL A 91 10.99 19.46 -2.08
C VAL A 91 11.08 19.04 -3.54
N GLY A 92 11.93 18.04 -3.85
CA GLY A 92 12.07 17.53 -5.22
C GLY A 92 10.78 16.92 -5.76
N ILE A 93 10.09 16.14 -4.92
CA ILE A 93 8.77 15.57 -5.25
C ILE A 93 7.77 16.67 -5.58
N LEU A 94 7.61 17.66 -4.70
CA LEU A 94 6.62 18.73 -4.91
C LEU A 94 6.98 19.60 -6.12
N TYR A 95 8.27 19.84 -6.34
CA TYR A 95 8.77 20.55 -7.52
C TYR A 95 8.37 19.82 -8.82
N ASN A 96 8.66 18.53 -8.93
CA ASN A 96 8.32 17.73 -10.11
C ASN A 96 6.80 17.70 -10.34
N LEU A 97 6.02 17.50 -9.28
CA LEU A 97 4.57 17.51 -9.37
C LEU A 97 4.05 18.87 -9.91
N ARG A 98 4.50 19.99 -9.35
CA ARG A 98 4.11 21.33 -9.84
C ARG A 98 4.61 21.64 -11.25
N GLN A 99 5.76 21.12 -11.64
CA GLN A 99 6.33 21.32 -12.97
C GLN A 99 5.51 20.62 -14.06
N PHE A 100 5.03 19.40 -13.77
CA PHE A 100 4.42 18.55 -14.79
C PHE A 100 2.90 18.45 -14.71
N PHE A 101 2.26 18.83 -13.60
CA PHE A 101 0.82 19.08 -13.55
C PHE A 101 0.48 20.53 -13.95
N ALA A 102 -0.79 20.80 -14.21
CA ALA A 102 -1.21 22.11 -14.69
C ALA A 102 -1.05 23.18 -13.59
N PRO A 103 -0.60 24.41 -13.90
CA PRO A 103 -0.32 25.45 -12.90
C PRO A 103 -1.49 25.84 -11.99
N GLU A 104 -2.72 25.68 -12.48
CA GLU A 104 -3.96 25.95 -11.76
C GLU A 104 -4.30 24.91 -10.69
N MET A 105 -3.63 23.74 -10.73
CA MET A 105 -3.84 22.69 -9.74
C MET A 105 -3.28 23.10 -8.38
N LYS A 106 -4.13 22.98 -7.36
CA LYS A 106 -3.77 23.36 -5.99
C LYS A 106 -3.06 22.21 -5.30
N PHE A 107 -1.81 22.46 -4.92
CA PHE A 107 -0.99 21.58 -4.10
C PHE A 107 -0.75 22.23 -2.72
N PRO A 108 -0.40 21.46 -1.67
CA PRO A 108 0.01 22.05 -0.40
C PRO A 108 1.26 22.92 -0.55
N SER A 109 1.52 23.77 0.45
CA SER A 109 2.82 24.43 0.56
C SER A 109 3.94 23.41 0.87
N GLU A 110 5.20 23.77 0.64
CA GLU A 110 6.34 22.89 0.98
C GLU A 110 6.37 22.54 2.47
N ALA A 111 6.17 23.55 3.33
CA ALA A 111 6.15 23.36 4.77
C ALA A 111 4.97 22.47 5.22
N GLU A 112 3.79 22.66 4.61
CA GLU A 112 2.63 21.81 4.90
C GLU A 112 2.86 20.37 4.43
N PHE A 113 3.42 20.18 3.23
CA PHE A 113 3.72 18.85 2.70
C PHE A 113 4.71 18.12 3.60
N ALA A 114 5.85 18.74 3.92
CA ALA A 114 6.86 18.15 4.79
C ALA A 114 6.30 17.78 6.17
N ARG A 115 5.49 18.66 6.78
CA ARG A 115 4.84 18.39 8.06
C ARG A 115 3.89 17.20 7.98
N ARG A 116 2.97 17.19 7.00
CA ARG A 116 1.99 16.09 6.83
C ARG A 116 2.68 14.75 6.56
N VAL A 117 3.77 14.74 5.81
CA VAL A 117 4.59 13.54 5.58
C VAL A 117 5.21 13.02 6.89
N ALA A 118 5.80 13.91 7.70
CA ALA A 118 6.35 13.54 8.99
C ALA A 118 5.27 12.96 9.93
N ASP A 119 4.08 13.57 9.96
CA ASP A 119 2.93 13.10 10.74
C ASP A 119 2.48 11.70 10.29
N LEU A 120 2.41 11.43 8.98
CA LEU A 120 2.07 10.12 8.43
C LEU A 120 3.11 9.05 8.76
N ILE A 121 4.41 9.38 8.66
CA ILE A 121 5.48 8.44 9.04
C ILE A 121 5.34 8.09 10.53
N ALA A 122 5.19 9.09 11.40
CA ALA A 122 5.03 8.88 12.84
C ALA A 122 3.77 8.07 13.19
N LEU A 123 2.70 8.19 12.39
CA LEU A 123 1.49 7.38 12.56
C LEU A 123 1.71 5.92 12.11
N ALA A 124 2.33 5.72 10.94
CA ALA A 124 2.63 4.39 10.42
C ALA A 124 3.62 3.62 11.33
N GLU A 125 4.53 4.29 12.02
CA GLU A 125 5.44 3.67 12.99
C GLU A 125 4.74 3.07 14.22
N LYS A 126 3.57 3.62 14.59
CA LYS A 126 2.80 3.17 15.77
C LYS A 126 2.03 1.88 15.51
N ASP A 127 1.71 1.58 14.25
CA ASP A 127 0.95 0.39 13.90
C ASP A 127 1.87 -0.85 13.84
N LYS A 128 1.71 -1.75 14.80
CA LYS A 128 2.52 -2.96 14.89
C LYS A 128 2.28 -3.97 13.76
N GLN A 129 1.14 -3.91 13.07
CA GLN A 129 0.83 -4.79 11.94
C GLN A 129 1.54 -4.33 10.66
N THR A 130 1.61 -3.02 10.43
CA THR A 130 2.01 -2.42 9.15
C THR A 130 3.31 -1.61 9.18
N LYS A 131 3.87 -1.25 10.35
CA LYS A 131 5.11 -0.44 10.46
C LYS A 131 6.30 -0.98 9.65
N ASN A 132 6.31 -2.28 9.37
CA ASN A 132 7.35 -2.91 8.59
C ASN A 132 7.33 -2.48 7.11
N LEU A 133 6.22 -1.94 6.59
CA LEU A 133 6.15 -1.33 5.26
C LEU A 133 7.17 -0.18 5.10
N LEU A 134 7.45 0.56 6.18
CA LEU A 134 8.47 1.61 6.22
C LEU A 134 9.91 1.06 6.09
N LYS A 135 10.09 -0.27 6.11
CA LYS A 135 11.38 -0.91 5.80
C LYS A 135 11.55 -1.18 4.30
N GLY A 136 10.46 -1.09 3.52
CA GLY A 136 10.46 -1.15 2.07
C GLY A 136 10.59 0.25 1.44
N ALA A 137 10.52 0.32 0.12
CA ALA A 137 10.54 1.58 -0.61
C ALA A 137 9.16 2.25 -0.54
N TYR A 138 9.13 3.53 -0.19
CA TYR A 138 7.92 4.34 -0.19
C TYR A 138 8.22 5.75 -0.71
N TRP A 139 7.19 6.42 -1.23
CA TRP A 139 7.24 7.79 -1.71
C TRP A 139 6.17 8.61 -0.98
N PRO A 140 6.56 9.72 -0.32
CA PRO A 140 5.60 10.75 0.03
C PRO A 140 5.01 11.30 -1.26
N LEU A 141 3.69 11.29 -1.37
CA LEU A 141 2.98 11.90 -2.49
C LEU A 141 2.11 13.03 -1.99
N CYS A 142 1.94 14.04 -2.83
CA CYS A 142 0.84 14.97 -2.70
C CYS A 142 -0.01 14.97 -3.98
N PHE A 143 -1.32 14.96 -3.80
CA PHE A 143 -2.30 14.98 -4.85
C PHE A 143 -2.92 16.36 -4.92
N PRO A 144 -3.16 16.90 -6.13
CA PRO A 144 -3.83 18.18 -6.25
C PRO A 144 -5.28 18.09 -5.80
N GLN A 145 -5.86 19.23 -5.40
CA GLN A 145 -7.31 19.31 -5.27
C GLN A 145 -7.95 19.12 -6.66
N LEU A 146 -8.76 18.07 -6.81
CA LEU A 146 -9.41 17.71 -8.06
C LEU A 146 -10.64 16.85 -7.78
N ALA A 147 -11.80 17.24 -8.33
CA ALA A 147 -12.99 16.40 -8.35
C ALA A 147 -12.91 15.43 -9.53
N VAL A 148 -12.71 14.14 -9.23
CA VAL A 148 -12.63 13.07 -10.24
C VAL A 148 -14.04 12.55 -10.52
N VAL A 149 -14.70 13.10 -11.54
CA VAL A 149 -16.04 12.67 -11.97
C VAL A 149 -15.99 11.42 -12.84
N ASP A 150 -15.05 11.39 -13.79
CA ASP A 150 -14.74 10.24 -14.63
C ASP A 150 -13.26 9.90 -14.43
N TYR A 151 -13.00 8.72 -13.89
CA TYR A 151 -11.64 8.25 -13.60
C TYR A 151 -10.82 8.12 -14.88
N GLY A 152 -11.40 7.52 -15.92
CA GLY A 152 -10.75 7.30 -17.20
C GLY A 152 -10.43 8.60 -17.93
N ARG A 153 -11.37 9.55 -17.95
CA ARG A 153 -11.14 10.89 -18.50
C ARG A 153 -10.02 11.62 -17.75
N SER A 154 -10.04 11.56 -16.42
CA SER A 154 -8.98 12.18 -15.61
C SER A 154 -7.61 11.58 -15.93
N LEU A 155 -7.52 10.26 -16.15
CA LEU A 155 -6.28 9.63 -16.59
C LEU A 155 -5.81 10.17 -17.95
N GLU A 156 -6.67 10.21 -18.96
CA GLU A 156 -6.29 10.62 -20.32
C GLU A 156 -5.94 12.10 -20.43
N GLU A 157 -6.68 12.97 -19.78
CA GLU A 157 -6.54 14.41 -19.96
C GLU A 157 -5.49 15.01 -19.02
N ILE A 158 -5.25 14.39 -17.86
CA ILE A 158 -4.42 14.96 -16.79
C ILE A 158 -3.21 14.09 -16.48
N PHE A 159 -3.44 12.87 -15.98
CA PHE A 159 -2.38 12.10 -15.33
C PHE A 159 -1.41 11.46 -16.33
N LEU A 160 -1.91 10.79 -17.37
CA LEU A 160 -1.05 10.16 -18.38
C LEU A 160 -0.25 11.20 -19.20
N PRO A 161 -0.80 12.37 -19.57
CA PRO A 161 -0.02 13.45 -20.15
C PRO A 161 1.08 13.98 -19.22
N ALA A 162 0.83 14.09 -17.90
CA ALA A 162 1.84 14.48 -16.93
C ALA A 162 2.95 13.41 -16.81
N VAL A 163 2.59 12.13 -16.79
CA VAL A 163 3.55 11.00 -16.83
C VAL A 163 4.40 11.07 -18.09
N LYS A 164 3.79 11.30 -19.25
CA LYS A 164 4.52 11.47 -20.53
C LYS A 164 5.57 12.56 -20.42
N ARG A 165 5.17 13.77 -20.02
CA ARG A 165 6.08 14.93 -19.93
C ARG A 165 7.22 14.69 -18.95
N SER A 166 6.92 14.19 -17.76
CA SER A 166 7.93 13.91 -16.72
C SER A 166 8.91 12.81 -17.14
N TYR A 167 8.42 11.73 -17.74
CA TYR A 167 9.25 10.63 -18.23
C TYR A 167 10.19 11.07 -19.35
N GLU A 168 9.67 11.75 -20.37
CA GLU A 168 10.46 12.19 -21.53
C GLU A 168 11.47 13.28 -21.14
N ALA A 169 11.18 14.09 -20.13
CA ALA A 169 12.13 15.04 -19.55
C ALA A 169 13.25 14.33 -18.77
N ALA A 170 12.91 13.29 -18.01
CA ALA A 170 13.87 12.53 -17.21
C ALA A 170 14.77 11.59 -18.04
N PHE A 171 14.28 11.13 -19.20
CA PHE A 171 14.99 10.22 -20.09
C PHE A 171 14.97 10.71 -21.55
N PRO A 172 15.82 11.68 -21.91
CA PRO A 172 15.91 12.18 -23.28
C PRO A 172 16.12 11.04 -24.29
N GLY A 173 15.31 11.02 -25.35
CA GLY A 173 15.35 9.99 -26.39
C GLY A 173 14.52 8.73 -26.11
N ARG A 174 13.94 8.59 -24.92
CA ARG A 174 12.93 7.57 -24.62
C ARG A 174 11.52 8.13 -24.78
N ASN A 175 10.55 7.25 -25.00
CA ASN A 175 9.16 7.65 -25.21
C ASN A 175 8.21 7.00 -24.19
N PHE A 176 7.16 7.73 -23.83
CA PHE A 176 6.02 7.14 -23.15
C PHE A 176 4.97 6.68 -24.16
N LYS A 177 4.46 5.45 -24.01
CA LYS A 177 3.42 4.89 -24.88
C LYS A 177 2.17 4.50 -24.10
N ASN A 178 1.07 5.20 -24.36
CA ASN A 178 -0.26 4.77 -23.94
C ASN A 178 -0.84 3.80 -25.00
N TYR A 179 -0.97 2.52 -24.67
CA TYR A 179 -1.58 1.51 -25.56
C TYR A 179 -3.12 1.50 -25.51
N ARG A 180 -3.71 2.38 -24.71
CA ARG A 180 -5.15 2.58 -24.52
C ARG A 180 -5.52 4.05 -24.68
N ALA A 181 -4.84 4.74 -25.59
CA ALA A 181 -5.18 6.12 -25.90
C ALA A 181 -6.60 6.17 -26.47
N ASP A 182 -7.39 7.13 -26.00
CA ASP A 182 -8.77 7.38 -26.42
C ASP A 182 -9.75 6.21 -26.11
N GLU A 183 -9.39 5.33 -25.17
CA GLU A 183 -10.16 4.13 -24.77
C GLU A 183 -10.55 4.10 -23.28
N LEU A 184 -10.13 5.09 -22.47
CA LEU A 184 -10.29 5.03 -21.01
C LEU A 184 -11.55 5.73 -20.51
N VAL A 185 -12.01 6.79 -21.18
CA VAL A 185 -13.18 7.58 -20.80
C VAL A 185 -14.37 6.65 -20.52
N GLU A 186 -14.96 6.77 -19.33
CA GLU A 186 -16.07 5.93 -18.84
C GLU A 186 -15.77 4.41 -18.74
N GLN A 187 -14.57 3.95 -19.07
CA GLN A 187 -14.19 2.52 -19.04
C GLN A 187 -13.41 2.10 -17.80
N VAL A 188 -12.85 3.06 -17.05
CA VAL A 188 -12.07 2.79 -15.83
C VAL A 188 -12.92 3.10 -14.60
N THR A 189 -13.10 2.10 -13.74
CA THR A 189 -13.83 2.25 -12.47
C THR A 189 -12.96 1.83 -11.28
N VAL A 190 -13.41 2.18 -10.08
CA VAL A 190 -12.81 1.72 -8.82
C VAL A 190 -13.38 0.35 -8.47
N ALA A 191 -12.52 -0.63 -8.18
CA ALA A 191 -12.95 -1.94 -7.73
C ALA A 191 -13.45 -1.87 -6.28
N ALA A 192 -14.56 -2.57 -6.00
CA ALA A 192 -15.13 -2.64 -4.67
C ALA A 192 -14.13 -3.23 -3.64
N GLY A 193 -14.16 -2.70 -2.41
CA GLY A 193 -13.32 -3.15 -1.31
C GLY A 193 -11.87 -2.68 -1.36
N THR A 194 -11.47 -1.92 -2.39
CA THR A 194 -10.11 -1.39 -2.53
C THR A 194 -9.87 -0.10 -1.74
N ARG A 195 -10.97 0.55 -1.29
CA ARG A 195 -11.00 1.80 -0.53
C ARG A 195 -10.46 3.01 -1.31
N HIS A 196 -10.23 2.87 -2.61
CA HIS A 196 -9.60 3.91 -3.43
C HIS A 196 -10.47 5.16 -3.60
N GLU A 197 -11.79 5.01 -3.47
CA GLU A 197 -12.75 6.09 -3.37
C GLU A 197 -12.43 7.10 -2.25
N MET A 198 -11.74 6.67 -1.18
CA MET A 198 -11.31 7.56 -0.10
C MET A 198 -10.32 8.63 -0.57
N LEU A 199 -9.41 8.26 -1.48
CA LEU A 199 -8.47 9.22 -2.08
C LEU A 199 -9.25 10.24 -2.92
N LEU A 200 -10.17 9.77 -3.76
CA LEU A 200 -10.94 10.63 -4.66
C LEU A 200 -11.83 11.62 -3.89
N ALA A 201 -12.48 11.16 -2.82
CA ALA A 201 -13.27 12.00 -1.94
C ALA A 201 -12.43 13.09 -1.28
N LYS A 202 -11.26 12.72 -0.72
CA LYS A 202 -10.34 13.69 -0.10
C LYS A 202 -9.78 14.69 -1.12
N MET A 203 -9.48 14.25 -2.35
CA MET A 203 -9.01 15.13 -3.44
C MET A 203 -10.06 16.16 -3.86
N ALA A 204 -11.35 15.82 -3.80
CA ALA A 204 -12.42 16.76 -4.11
C ALA A 204 -12.46 17.92 -3.07
N GLU A 205 -12.19 17.61 -1.80
CA GLU A 205 -12.20 18.59 -0.70
C GLU A 205 -10.94 19.47 -0.67
N GLY A 206 -9.77 18.91 -1.00
CA GLY A 206 -8.52 19.64 -0.97
C GLY A 206 -7.30 18.80 -1.33
N PRO A 207 -6.09 19.38 -1.27
CA PRO A 207 -4.86 18.65 -1.56
C PRO A 207 -4.63 17.51 -0.55
N VAL A 208 -4.31 16.32 -1.05
CA VAL A 208 -4.11 15.12 -0.23
C VAL A 208 -2.62 14.82 -0.12
N VAL A 209 -2.17 14.36 1.04
CA VAL A 209 -0.80 13.88 1.27
C VAL A 209 -0.90 12.44 1.73
N GLY A 210 -0.05 11.57 1.19
CA GLY A 210 -0.03 10.14 1.51
C GLY A 210 1.37 9.54 1.41
N LEU A 211 1.54 8.31 1.92
CA LEU A 211 2.75 7.50 1.71
C LEU A 211 2.42 6.35 0.75
N TRP A 212 3.00 6.37 -0.43
CA TRP A 212 2.80 5.36 -1.45
C TRP A 212 3.90 4.30 -1.40
N PHE A 213 3.51 3.05 -1.26
CA PHE A 213 4.38 1.89 -1.20
C PHE A 213 4.28 1.14 -2.52
N ALA A 214 5.33 1.21 -3.33
CA ALA A 214 5.29 0.76 -4.71
C ALA A 214 5.30 -0.78 -4.87
N ASN A 215 6.15 -1.46 -4.09
CA ASN A 215 6.42 -2.90 -4.26
C ASN A 215 6.06 -3.82 -3.06
N PRO A 216 5.20 -3.46 -2.09
CA PRO A 216 4.91 -4.36 -0.96
C PRO A 216 4.16 -5.61 -1.42
N LEU A 217 3.40 -5.53 -2.52
CA LEU A 217 2.59 -6.61 -3.08
C LEU A 217 3.28 -7.30 -4.27
N GLN A 218 4.61 -7.22 -4.37
CA GLN A 218 5.31 -7.87 -5.47
C GLN A 218 5.11 -9.40 -5.45
N GLY A 219 4.65 -9.96 -6.57
CA GLY A 219 4.30 -11.38 -6.67
C GLY A 219 2.82 -11.71 -6.43
N PHE A 220 1.97 -10.73 -6.12
CA PHE A 220 0.54 -10.93 -5.92
C PHE A 220 -0.20 -10.69 -7.25
N GLY A 221 -1.22 -11.50 -7.55
CA GLY A 221 -2.16 -11.19 -8.63
C GLY A 221 -3.24 -10.20 -8.18
N ILE A 222 -3.97 -9.59 -9.11
CA ILE A 222 -5.00 -8.56 -8.81
C ILE A 222 -6.01 -9.04 -7.76
N HIS A 223 -6.47 -10.29 -7.86
CA HIS A 223 -7.41 -10.84 -6.87
C HIS A 223 -6.76 -11.02 -5.50
N ALA A 224 -5.48 -11.41 -5.45
CA ALA A 224 -4.73 -11.51 -4.21
C ALA A 224 -4.51 -10.13 -3.58
N ASP A 225 -4.21 -9.10 -4.37
CA ASP A 225 -4.09 -7.72 -3.88
C ASP A 225 -5.37 -7.25 -3.19
N ARG A 226 -6.52 -7.52 -3.82
CA ARG A 226 -7.85 -7.15 -3.31
C ARG A 226 -8.26 -7.96 -2.07
N GLU A 227 -7.83 -9.22 -1.97
CA GLU A 227 -8.01 -10.00 -0.74
C GLU A 227 -7.08 -9.50 0.38
N GLN A 228 -5.84 -9.13 0.03
CA GLN A 228 -4.82 -8.69 0.98
C GLN A 228 -5.19 -7.37 1.65
N ILE A 229 -5.72 -6.38 0.91
CA ILE A 229 -6.10 -5.08 1.48
C ILE A 229 -7.23 -5.19 2.52
N ALA A 230 -8.08 -6.21 2.44
CA ALA A 230 -9.15 -6.41 3.43
C ALA A 230 -8.61 -6.68 4.85
N ALA A 231 -7.40 -7.23 4.97
CA ALA A 231 -6.73 -7.45 6.25
C ALA A 231 -6.02 -6.20 6.79
N PHE A 232 -5.85 -5.16 5.98
CA PHE A 232 -5.15 -3.94 6.37
C PHE A 232 -6.08 -2.98 7.15
N PRO A 233 -5.51 -2.15 8.05
CA PRO A 233 -6.22 -1.02 8.67
C PRO A 233 -6.90 -0.13 7.62
N GLU A 234 -8.02 0.50 7.98
CA GLU A 234 -8.80 1.34 7.06
C GLU A 234 -8.03 2.53 6.48
N SER A 235 -6.96 2.98 7.15
CA SER A 235 -6.07 4.05 6.68
C SER A 235 -5.19 3.66 5.49
N PHE A 236 -5.17 2.37 5.11
CA PHE A 236 -4.55 1.88 3.88
C PHE A 236 -5.60 1.60 2.81
N ILE A 237 -5.25 1.99 1.59
CA ILE A 237 -6.01 1.71 0.37
C ILE A 237 -5.10 0.99 -0.64
N LEU A 238 -5.72 0.26 -1.56
CA LEU A 238 -4.99 -0.32 -2.69
C LEU A 238 -4.67 0.77 -3.73
N SER A 239 -3.52 0.65 -4.38
CA SER A 239 -3.11 1.63 -5.38
C SER A 239 -3.88 1.51 -6.70
N GLY A 240 -4.23 2.66 -7.24
CA GLY A 240 -4.85 2.85 -8.54
C GLY A 240 -3.93 3.56 -9.52
N ALA A 241 -4.47 3.89 -10.69
CA ALA A 241 -3.71 4.50 -11.76
C ALA A 241 -3.42 5.98 -11.49
N ILE A 242 -4.26 6.68 -10.73
CA ILE A 242 -4.04 8.10 -10.35
C ILE A 242 -2.84 8.24 -9.41
N ASP A 243 -2.75 7.47 -8.33
CA ASP A 243 -1.61 7.51 -7.42
C ASP A 243 -0.34 6.91 -8.01
N THR A 244 -0.47 5.84 -8.79
CA THR A 244 0.68 5.30 -9.53
C THR A 244 1.23 6.32 -10.53
N ALA A 245 0.37 6.97 -11.32
CA ALA A 245 0.78 8.01 -12.25
C ALA A 245 1.40 9.21 -11.52
N THR A 246 0.80 9.63 -10.41
CA THR A 246 1.31 10.73 -9.59
C THR A 246 2.69 10.42 -9.03
N ALA A 247 2.93 9.18 -8.57
CA ALA A 247 4.25 8.73 -8.13
C ALA A 247 5.28 8.78 -9.27
N MET A 248 4.91 8.31 -10.47
CA MET A 248 5.78 8.37 -11.63
C MET A 248 6.13 9.79 -12.06
N VAL A 249 5.22 10.75 -11.90
CA VAL A 249 5.52 12.17 -12.12
C VAL A 249 6.46 12.72 -11.06
N ALA A 250 6.26 12.32 -9.79
CA ALA A 250 7.09 12.75 -8.68
C ALA A 250 8.54 12.27 -8.80
N ASP A 251 8.77 11.04 -9.25
CA ASP A 251 10.10 10.43 -9.36
C ASP A 251 10.21 9.46 -10.56
N PRO A 252 10.25 9.98 -11.79
CA PRO A 252 10.38 9.14 -12.98
C PRO A 252 11.72 8.41 -13.03
N GLN A 253 12.78 8.99 -12.47
CA GLN A 253 14.13 8.41 -12.53
C GLN A 253 14.24 7.09 -11.78
N THR A 254 13.55 6.96 -10.65
CA THR A 254 13.51 5.70 -9.89
C THR A 254 12.40 4.79 -10.39
N LEU A 255 11.19 5.32 -10.57
CA LEU A 255 10.00 4.52 -10.81
C LEU A 255 9.82 4.10 -12.27
N CYS A 256 10.56 4.69 -13.21
CA CYS A 256 10.42 4.42 -14.64
C CYS A 256 11.77 4.08 -15.32
N ARG A 257 12.77 3.67 -14.52
CA ARG A 257 14.18 3.61 -14.96
C ARG A 257 14.49 2.66 -16.12
N SER A 258 13.99 1.43 -16.05
CA SER A 258 14.52 0.32 -16.85
C SER A 258 13.61 -0.90 -16.79
N TYR A 259 13.89 -1.93 -17.59
CA TYR A 259 13.22 -3.22 -17.52
C TYR A 259 13.25 -3.85 -16.11
N LYS A 260 14.29 -3.59 -15.30
CA LYS A 260 14.42 -4.10 -13.93
C LYS A 260 13.66 -3.30 -12.87
N THR A 261 12.85 -2.33 -13.28
CA THR A 261 11.90 -1.67 -12.39
C THR A 261 10.62 -2.51 -12.31
N PRO A 262 10.03 -2.73 -11.11
CA PRO A 262 8.77 -3.45 -11.01
C PRO A 262 7.69 -2.87 -11.91
N SER A 263 6.80 -3.73 -12.41
CA SER A 263 5.57 -3.25 -13.04
C SER A 263 4.55 -2.91 -11.96
N TYR A 264 3.82 -1.81 -12.14
CA TYR A 264 2.85 -1.33 -11.17
C TYR A 264 1.46 -1.61 -11.69
N VAL A 265 0.78 -2.56 -11.05
CA VAL A 265 -0.59 -2.94 -11.35
C VAL A 265 -1.50 -2.00 -10.57
N CYS A 266 -2.43 -1.35 -11.25
CA CYS A 266 -3.39 -0.45 -10.63
C CYS A 266 -4.55 -1.30 -10.11
N ALA A 267 -4.28 -2.15 -9.11
CA ALA A 267 -5.20 -3.20 -8.66
C ALA A 267 -6.50 -2.64 -8.04
N ALA A 268 -6.48 -1.36 -7.63
CA ALA A 268 -7.67 -0.62 -7.23
C ALA A 268 -8.63 -0.30 -8.38
N ASN A 269 -8.18 -0.40 -9.63
CA ASN A 269 -9.00 -0.10 -10.80
C ASN A 269 -9.45 -1.36 -11.54
N VAL A 270 -10.58 -1.24 -12.22
CA VAL A 270 -11.06 -2.21 -13.21
C VAL A 270 -11.20 -1.49 -14.54
N TRP A 271 -10.70 -2.13 -15.59
CA TRP A 271 -10.97 -1.82 -16.99
C TRP A 271 -11.55 -3.08 -17.61
N TYR A 272 -12.76 -3.03 -18.16
CA TYR A 272 -13.46 -4.10 -18.90
C TYR A 272 -13.30 -5.56 -18.37
N HIS A 273 -14.37 -6.16 -17.84
CA HIS A 273 -14.48 -7.62 -17.52
C HIS A 273 -13.31 -8.23 -16.72
N ASN A 274 -12.72 -7.49 -15.78
CA ASN A 274 -11.67 -7.90 -14.82
C ASN A 274 -10.20 -7.64 -15.22
N SER A 275 -9.92 -6.82 -16.24
CA SER A 275 -8.56 -6.30 -16.40
C SER A 275 -8.31 -5.12 -15.47
N SER A 276 -7.03 -4.83 -15.20
CA SER A 276 -6.62 -3.61 -14.52
C SER A 276 -5.59 -2.85 -15.37
N PRO A 277 -5.60 -1.51 -15.31
CA PRO A 277 -4.50 -0.72 -15.83
C PRO A 277 -3.17 -1.09 -15.16
N TYR A 278 -2.08 -0.90 -15.88
CA TYR A 278 -0.74 -1.06 -15.33
C TYR A 278 0.27 -0.20 -16.09
N PHE A 279 1.37 0.10 -15.39
CA PHE A 279 2.55 0.72 -15.97
C PHE A 279 3.72 -0.25 -15.97
N ARG A 280 4.52 -0.21 -17.02
CA ARG A 280 5.75 -0.98 -17.12
C ARG A 280 6.85 -0.20 -17.81
N ALA A 281 8.00 -0.16 -17.15
CA ALA A 281 9.23 0.37 -17.72
C ALA A 281 9.97 -0.74 -18.46
N ASP A 282 10.52 -0.39 -19.62
CA ASP A 282 11.53 -1.13 -20.35
C ASP A 282 12.81 -0.28 -20.42
N ASP A 283 13.84 -0.75 -21.11
CA ASP A 283 15.12 -0.03 -21.21
C ASP A 283 15.05 1.19 -22.16
N ASP A 284 14.06 1.25 -23.04
CA ASP A 284 13.89 2.29 -24.07
C ASP A 284 12.57 3.08 -23.97
N LYS A 285 11.61 2.63 -23.16
CA LYS A 285 10.28 3.25 -23.04
C LYS A 285 9.61 2.97 -21.70
N LEU A 286 8.65 3.81 -21.38
CA LEU A 286 7.62 3.54 -20.37
C LEU A 286 6.31 3.32 -21.11
N TYR A 287 5.52 2.34 -20.70
CA TYR A 287 4.21 2.18 -21.29
C TYR A 287 3.10 1.93 -20.28
N PHE A 288 1.92 2.40 -20.65
CA PHE A 288 0.67 2.18 -19.95
C PHE A 288 -0.21 1.27 -20.80
N SER A 289 -0.81 0.26 -20.17
CA SER A 289 -1.74 -0.65 -20.81
C SER A 289 -2.70 -1.24 -19.77
N VAL A 290 -3.47 -2.23 -20.17
CA VAL A 290 -4.44 -2.94 -19.34
C VAL A 290 -4.27 -4.44 -19.55
N GLY A 291 -4.52 -5.23 -18.52
CA GLY A 291 -4.50 -6.68 -18.64
C GLY A 291 -5.08 -7.39 -17.43
N VAL A 292 -5.43 -8.66 -17.63
CA VAL A 292 -5.72 -9.59 -16.53
C VAL A 292 -4.39 -10.05 -15.98
N ILE A 293 -3.91 -9.36 -14.93
CA ILE A 293 -2.61 -9.64 -14.33
C ILE A 293 -2.81 -10.69 -13.24
N ASP A 294 -2.52 -11.94 -13.60
CA ASP A 294 -2.26 -13.01 -12.64
C ASP A 294 -0.96 -12.72 -11.87
N ALA A 295 -0.68 -13.51 -10.85
CA ALA A 295 0.52 -13.36 -10.02
C ALA A 295 1.80 -13.40 -10.87
N SER A 296 2.52 -12.28 -10.86
CA SER A 296 3.80 -12.11 -11.55
C SER A 296 4.87 -11.70 -10.55
N ASP A 297 6.01 -12.38 -10.59
CA ASP A 297 7.13 -12.20 -9.67
C ASP A 297 7.78 -10.80 -9.77
N PHE A 298 7.49 -10.03 -10.82
CA PHE A 298 7.99 -8.66 -11.04
C PHE A 298 6.93 -7.56 -10.95
N SER A 299 5.67 -7.90 -10.72
CA SER A 299 4.56 -6.94 -10.67
C SER A 299 4.05 -6.74 -9.24
N SER A 300 3.59 -5.54 -8.91
CA SER A 300 3.03 -5.20 -7.59
C SER A 300 1.79 -4.32 -7.73
N GLY A 301 0.77 -4.60 -6.92
CA GLY A 301 -0.47 -3.81 -6.82
C GLY A 301 -0.34 -2.47 -6.09
N GLY A 302 0.77 -2.26 -5.35
CA GLY A 302 1.02 -1.05 -4.56
C GLY A 302 0.05 -0.82 -3.41
N LEU A 303 0.42 0.05 -2.47
CA LEU A 303 -0.46 0.51 -1.38
C LEU A 303 -0.31 2.00 -1.19
N LEU A 304 -1.38 2.68 -0.77
CA LEU A 304 -1.33 4.08 -0.34
C LEU A 304 -1.84 4.19 1.10
N PHE A 305 -1.04 4.83 1.95
CA PHE A 305 -1.41 5.17 3.32
C PHE A 305 -1.84 6.63 3.41
N LEU A 306 -3.05 6.86 3.91
CA LEU A 306 -3.66 8.20 3.97
C LEU A 306 -3.74 8.78 5.40
N GLY A 307 -3.41 7.98 6.41
CA GLY A 307 -3.49 8.37 7.82
C GLY A 307 -4.89 8.26 8.40
#